data_AF-A0A1P8YE30-F1
#
_entry.id   AF-A0A1P8YE30-F1
#
_cell.length_a   1.000
_cell.length_b   1.000
_cell.length_c   1.000
_cell.angle_alpha   90.00
_cell.angle_beta   90.00
_cell.angle_gamma   90.00
#
_symmetry.space_group_name_H-M   'P 1'
#
loop_
_entity.id
_entity.type
_entity.pdbx_description
1 polymer ?
#
loop_
_entity_poly.entity_id
_entity_poly.type
_entity_poly.pdbx_seq_one_letter_code
_entity_poly.pdbx_strand_id
1 'polypeptide(L)'
;MFFLFDSLTHIANVEQVRTAMADLGFDPSLNRVFGVVLLICLALYVVPVTSILGAVLLTGYLGGAVATNLLTEQPILSTTLAPIYFGILVWGGLYLRDLRVRAIMPLVRG
;
A
#
# COMPACT_ATOMS: atom_id res chain seq x y z
N MET A 1 -3.86 9.68 -3.69
CA MET A 1 -5.00 9.39 -4.59
C MET A 1 -5.15 7.89 -4.82
N PHE A 2 -4.13 7.18 -5.33
CA PHE A 2 -4.21 5.73 -5.59
C PHE A 2 -4.73 4.90 -4.40
N PHE A 3 -4.10 4.97 -3.23
CA PHE A 3 -4.54 4.23 -2.03
C PHE A 3 -5.96 4.54 -1.55
N LEU A 4 -6.41 5.77 -1.76
CA LEU A 4 -7.76 6.17 -1.38
C LEU A 4 -8.78 5.56 -2.34
N PHE A 5 -8.49 5.58 -3.63
CA PHE A 5 -9.33 4.93 -4.63
C PHE A 5 -9.39 3.41 -4.41
N ASP A 6 -8.23 2.77 -4.21
CA ASP A 6 -8.10 1.34 -3.96
C ASP A 6 -8.87 0.89 -2.71
N SER A 7 -8.70 1.60 -1.59
CA SER A 7 -9.47 1.30 -0.37
C SER A 7 -10.98 1.46 -0.57
N LEU A 8 -11.43 2.49 -1.28
CA LEU A 8 -12.85 2.71 -1.55
C LEU A 8 -13.44 1.63 -2.46
N THR A 9 -12.75 1.21 -3.51
CA THR A 9 -13.25 0.14 -4.41
C THR A 9 -13.32 -1.21 -3.71
N HIS A 10 -12.36 -1.49 -2.81
CA HIS A 10 -12.37 -2.64 -1.91
C HIS A 10 -13.57 -2.62 -0.94
N ILE A 11 -13.86 -1.47 -0.31
CA ILE A 11 -15.00 -1.30 0.60
C ILE A 11 -16.34 -1.39 -0.14
N ALA A 12 -16.43 -0.76 -1.31
CA ALA A 12 -17.60 -0.80 -2.18
C ALA A 12 -17.85 -2.21 -2.76
N ASN A 13 -16.87 -3.11 -2.67
CA ASN A 13 -16.94 -4.49 -3.13
C ASN A 13 -17.43 -4.58 -4.59
N VAL A 14 -16.84 -3.73 -5.44
CA VAL A 14 -17.14 -3.63 -6.86
C VAL A 14 -16.80 -4.95 -7.54
N GLU A 15 -17.60 -5.35 -8.53
CA GLU A 15 -17.48 -6.63 -9.23
C GLU A 15 -16.06 -6.89 -9.74
N GLN A 16 -15.39 -5.87 -10.31
CA GLN A 16 -14.00 -5.97 -10.77
C GLN A 16 -12.99 -6.32 -9.66
N VAL A 17 -13.14 -5.76 -8.46
CA VAL A 17 -12.28 -6.06 -7.31
C VAL A 17 -12.60 -7.44 -6.76
N ARG A 18 -13.86 -7.83 -6.81
CA ARG A 18 -14.32 -9.16 -6.41
C ARG A 18 -13.74 -10.25 -7.31
N THR A 19 -13.81 -10.09 -8.62
CA THR A 19 -13.23 -11.05 -9.57
C THR A 19 -11.73 -11.12 -9.42
N ALA A 20 -11.04 -9.97 -9.34
CA ALA A 20 -9.59 -9.93 -9.15
C ALA A 20 -9.17 -10.63 -7.85
N MET A 21 -9.88 -10.43 -6.73
CA MET A 21 -9.56 -11.09 -5.46
C MET A 21 -9.89 -12.58 -5.46
N ALA A 22 -10.96 -12.99 -6.16
CA ALA A 22 -11.26 -14.40 -6.39
C ALA A 22 -10.17 -15.09 -7.24
N ASP A 23 -9.66 -14.41 -8.28
CA ASP A 23 -8.55 -14.90 -9.12
C ASP A 23 -7.25 -15.04 -8.31
N LEU A 24 -7.06 -14.20 -7.29
CA LEU A 24 -5.95 -14.29 -6.34
C LEU A 24 -6.17 -15.37 -5.25
N GLY A 25 -7.31 -16.06 -5.26
CA GLY A 25 -7.65 -17.12 -4.30
C GLY A 25 -8.20 -16.62 -2.96
N PHE A 26 -8.56 -15.33 -2.85
CA PHE A 26 -9.17 -14.77 -1.65
C PHE A 26 -10.69 -14.85 -1.67
N ASP A 27 -11.28 -15.05 -0.49
CA ASP A 27 -12.72 -14.96 -0.30
C ASP A 27 -13.19 -13.51 -0.55
N PRO A 28 -14.19 -13.27 -1.41
CA PRO A 28 -14.81 -11.96 -1.65
C PRO A 28 -15.21 -11.16 -0.40
N SER A 29 -15.50 -11.83 0.70
CA SER A 29 -15.83 -11.19 1.99
C SER A 29 -14.64 -10.45 2.60
N LEU A 30 -13.40 -10.87 2.28
CA LEU A 30 -12.16 -10.24 2.75
C LEU A 30 -11.90 -8.89 2.08
N ASN A 31 -12.51 -8.59 0.92
CA ASN A 31 -12.33 -7.31 0.23
C ASN A 31 -12.57 -6.10 1.13
N ARG A 32 -13.61 -6.18 1.97
CA ARG A 32 -13.92 -5.11 2.91
C ARG A 32 -12.85 -4.96 3.99
N VAL A 33 -12.25 -6.06 4.43
CA VAL A 33 -11.16 -6.05 5.41
C VAL A 33 -9.92 -5.38 4.81
N PHE A 34 -9.51 -5.78 3.59
CA PHE A 34 -8.39 -5.15 2.88
C PHE A 34 -8.60 -3.63 2.73
N GLY A 35 -9.80 -3.22 2.28
CA GLY A 35 -10.11 -1.80 2.12
C GLY A 35 -10.08 -1.01 3.42
N VAL A 36 -10.63 -1.56 4.52
CA VAL A 36 -10.60 -0.90 5.84
C VAL A 36 -9.19 -0.81 6.40
N VAL A 37 -8.40 -1.88 6.32
CA VAL A 37 -7.00 -1.88 6.77
C VAL A 37 -6.19 -0.85 6.01
N LEU A 38 -6.32 -0.82 4.68
CA LEU A 38 -5.63 0.17 3.85
C LEU A 38 -6.07 1.60 4.18
N LEU A 39 -7.36 1.82 4.44
CA LEU A 39 -7.89 3.13 4.83
C LEU A 39 -7.29 3.59 6.16
N ILE A 40 -7.16 2.71 7.16
CA ILE A 40 -6.53 3.02 8.45
C ILE A 40 -5.06 3.37 8.26
N CYS A 41 -4.32 2.56 7.50
CA CYS A 41 -2.91 2.83 7.18
C CYS A 41 -2.74 4.18 6.47
N LEU A 42 -3.62 4.48 5.52
CA LEU A 42 -3.62 5.74 4.80
C LEU A 42 -3.97 6.93 5.70
N ALA A 43 -4.97 6.79 6.57
CA ALA A 43 -5.34 7.84 7.53
C ALA A 43 -4.15 8.18 8.45
N LEU A 44 -3.47 7.16 8.97
CA LEU A 44 -2.26 7.32 9.78
C LEU A 44 -1.11 7.97 8.99
N TYR A 45 -0.97 7.66 7.70
CA TYR A 45 0.03 8.27 6.83
C TYR A 45 -0.23 9.75 6.56
N VAL A 46 -1.49 10.15 6.39
CA VAL A 46 -1.87 11.54 6.09
C VAL A 46 -1.64 12.45 7.31
N VAL A 47 -1.96 11.96 8.52
CA VAL A 47 -1.79 12.72 9.77
C VAL A 47 -0.29 12.90 10.07
N PRO A 48 0.22 14.15 10.17
CA PRO A 48 1.66 14.42 10.26
C PRO A 48 2.31 13.86 11.53
N VAL A 49 1.56 13.73 12.63
CA VAL A 49 2.06 13.17 13.90
C VAL A 49 2.31 11.67 13.78
N THR A 50 1.58 10.97 12.92
CA THR A 50 1.64 9.50 12.76
C THR A 50 2.16 9.08 11.39
N SER A 51 2.66 10.00 10.57
CA SER A 51 2.96 9.72 9.17
C SER A 51 4.05 8.67 8.97
N ILE A 52 5.03 8.60 9.88
CA ILE A 52 6.05 7.55 9.88
C ILE A 52 5.41 6.18 10.15
N LEU A 53 4.54 6.08 11.15
CA LEU A 53 3.82 4.85 11.46
C LEU A 53 2.95 4.40 10.28
N GLY A 54 2.23 5.35 9.67
CA GLY A 54 1.44 5.07 8.47
C GLY A 54 2.28 4.57 7.30
N ALA A 55 3.46 5.16 7.06
CA ALA A 55 4.38 4.69 6.02
C ALA A 55 4.90 3.28 6.29
N VAL A 56 5.24 2.96 7.54
CA VAL A 56 5.66 1.61 7.94
C VAL A 56 4.53 0.59 7.74
N LEU A 57 3.31 0.90 8.18
CA LEU A 57 2.15 0.04 8.00
C LEU A 57 1.80 -0.17 6.52
N LEU A 58 1.83 0.89 5.71
CA LEU A 58 1.66 0.80 4.26
C LEU A 58 2.75 -0.08 3.63
N THR A 59 3.98 -0.02 4.11
CA THR A 59 5.06 -0.89 3.61
C THR A 59 4.79 -2.36 3.90
N GLY A 60 4.31 -2.69 5.11
CA GLY A 60 3.89 -4.04 5.45
C GLY A 60 2.73 -4.54 4.56
N TYR A 61 1.72 -3.69 4.36
CA TYR A 61 0.58 -3.98 3.48
C TYR A 61 1.02 -4.23 2.03
N LEU A 62 1.86 -3.34 1.49
CA LEU A 62 2.41 -3.47 0.13
C LEU A 62 3.30 -4.70 -0.02
N GLY A 63 4.10 -5.04 0.99
CA GLY A 63 4.91 -6.25 0.99
C GLY A 63 4.07 -7.52 0.90
N GLY A 64 2.93 -7.55 1.61
CA GLY A 64 1.93 -8.62 1.47
C GLY A 64 1.39 -8.72 0.04
N ALA A 65 1.05 -7.58 -0.58
CA ALA A 65 0.59 -7.56 -1.97
C ALA A 65 1.64 -8.08 -2.96
N VAL A 66 2.92 -7.74 -2.78
CA VAL A 66 4.01 -8.30 -3.61
C VAL A 66 4.10 -9.82 -3.44
N ALA A 67 4.04 -10.31 -2.21
CA ALA A 67 4.11 -11.74 -1.92
C ALA A 67 2.94 -12.52 -2.53
N THR A 68 1.71 -11.99 -2.42
CA THR A 68 0.53 -12.56 -3.08
C THR A 68 0.72 -12.57 -4.60
N ASN A 69 1.11 -11.45 -5.20
CA ASN A 69 1.27 -11.36 -6.66
C ASN A 69 2.31 -12.35 -7.19
N LEU A 70 3.42 -12.55 -6.45
CA LEU A 70 4.41 -13.59 -6.75
C LEU A 70 3.84 -15.00 -6.61
N LEU A 71 3.08 -15.27 -5.54
CA LEU A 71 2.47 -16.58 -5.29
C LEU A 71 1.47 -16.97 -6.40
N THR A 72 0.75 -15.99 -6.93
CA THR A 72 -0.23 -16.17 -8.01
C THR A 72 0.37 -16.01 -9.41
N GLU A 73 1.70 -16.00 -9.53
CA GLU A 73 2.44 -15.90 -10.80
C GLU A 73 2.03 -14.71 -11.69
N GLN A 74 1.65 -13.59 -11.08
CA GLN A 74 1.21 -12.40 -11.80
C GLN A 74 2.39 -11.75 -12.57
N PRO A 75 2.10 -10.97 -13.64
CA PRO A 75 3.14 -10.30 -14.42
C PRO A 75 4.06 -9.44 -13.56
N ILE A 76 5.35 -9.80 -13.54
CA ILE A 76 6.33 -9.24 -12.59
C ILE A 76 6.43 -7.72 -12.74
N LEU A 77 6.68 -7.24 -13.95
CA LEU A 77 6.98 -5.82 -14.21
C LEU A 77 5.77 -4.89 -13.99
N SER A 78 4.56 -5.41 -14.18
CA SER A 78 3.34 -4.59 -14.12
C SER A 78 2.65 -4.71 -12.77
N THR A 79 2.29 -5.92 -12.37
CA THR A 79 1.41 -6.16 -11.22
C THR A 79 2.20 -6.38 -9.93
N THR A 80 3.29 -7.16 -10.01
CA THR A 80 4.09 -7.52 -8.83
C THR A 80 4.97 -6.37 -8.35
N LEU A 81 5.54 -5.58 -9.28
CA LEU A 81 6.35 -4.41 -8.93
C LEU A 81 5.52 -3.14 -8.64
N ALA A 82 4.24 -3.08 -9.03
CA ALA A 82 3.41 -1.92 -8.74
C ALA A 82 3.38 -1.53 -7.24
N PRO A 83 3.18 -2.46 -6.28
CA PRO A 83 3.26 -2.14 -4.86
C PRO A 83 4.61 -1.54 -4.44
N ILE A 84 5.71 -1.97 -5.05
CA ILE A 84 7.06 -1.45 -4.77
C ILE A 84 7.17 -0.01 -5.25
N TYR A 85 6.70 0.29 -6.46
CA TYR A 85 6.68 1.67 -6.97
C TYR A 85 5.88 2.59 -6.07
N PHE A 86 4.72 2.14 -5.57
CA PHE A 86 3.94 2.92 -4.61
C PHE A 86 4.65 3.06 -3.25
N GLY A 87 5.34 2.03 -2.76
CA GLY A 87 6.14 2.10 -1.54
C GLY A 87 7.24 3.16 -1.65
N ILE A 88 7.92 3.23 -2.79
CA ILE A 88 8.92 4.28 -3.07
C ILE A 88 8.27 5.67 -3.06
N LEU A 89 7.09 5.82 -3.64
CA LEU A 89 6.36 7.11 -3.63
C LEU A 89 5.91 7.52 -2.23
N VAL A 90 5.48 6.57 -1.39
CA VAL A 90 5.09 6.81 0.01
C VAL A 90 6.28 7.32 0.81
N TRP A 91 7.39 6.59 0.80
CA TRP A 91 8.58 6.98 1.55
C TRP A 91 9.27 8.20 0.96
N GLY A 92 9.35 8.31 -0.37
CA GLY A 92 9.91 9.46 -1.06
C GLY A 92 9.12 10.74 -0.81
N GLY A 93 7.79 10.67 -0.86
CA GLY A 93 6.92 11.80 -0.52
C GLY A 93 7.08 12.23 0.94
N LEU A 94 7.15 11.26 1.87
CA LEU A 94 7.37 11.55 3.28
C LEU A 94 8.76 12.16 3.55
N TYR A 95 9.81 11.59 2.94
CA TYR A 95 11.18 12.09 3.01
C TYR A 95 11.27 13.52 2.47
N LEU A 96 10.56 13.83 1.37
CA LEU A 96 10.55 15.18 0.83
C LEU A 96 9.76 16.17 1.71
N ARG A 97 8.65 15.73 2.33
CA ARG A 97 7.72 16.57 3.11
C ARG A 97 8.21 16.90 4.53
N ASP A 98 8.94 16.01 5.18
CA ASP A 98 9.27 16.16 6.61
C ASP A 98 10.79 16.13 6.87
N LEU A 99 11.33 17.25 7.37
CA LEU A 99 12.72 17.39 7.75
C LEU A 99 13.13 16.47 8.90
N ARG A 100 12.20 16.10 9.79
CA ARG A 100 12.44 15.17 10.90
C ARG A 100 12.70 13.77 10.37
N VAL A 101 11.97 13.37 9.32
CA VAL A 101 12.19 12.07 8.67
C VAL A 101 13.56 12.05 8.01
N ARG A 102 13.97 13.13 7.33
CA ARG A 102 15.34 13.24 6.78
C ARG A 102 16.43 13.16 7.86
N ALA A 103 16.15 13.67 9.06
CA ALA A 103 17.09 13.59 10.19
C ALA A 103 17.22 12.16 10.74
N ILE A 104 16.16 11.34 10.68
CA ILE A 104 16.18 9.95 11.16
C ILE A 104 16.78 9.00 10.10
N MET A 105 16.54 9.24 8.80
CA MET A 105 17.07 8.45 7.69
C MET A 105 17.96 9.29 6.75
N PRO A 106 19.12 9.79 7.21
CA PRO A 106 19.97 10.63 6.38
C PRO A 106 20.54 9.84 5.19
N LEU A 107 20.50 10.44 3.99
CA LEU A 107 21.23 9.93 2.84
C LEU A 107 22.73 10.15 3.07
N VAL A 108 23.41 9.11 3.54
CA VAL A 108 24.87 9.13 3.68
C VAL A 108 25.48 9.01 2.29
N ARG A 109 26.19 10.05 1.83
CA ARG A 109 27.14 9.92 0.73
C ARG A 109 28.44 9.41 1.33
N GLY A 110 28.82 8.18 0.98
CA GLY A 110 30.16 7.65 1.25
C GLY A 110 31.23 8.40 0.47
#